data_AF-A0A8J5JY71-F1
#
_entry.id   AF-A0A8J5JY71-F1
#
_cell.length_a   1.000
_cell.length_b   1.000
_cell.length_c   1.000
_cell.angle_alpha   90.00
_cell.angle_beta   90.00
_cell.angle_gamma   90.00
#
_symmetry.space_group_name_H-M   'P 1'
#
loop_
_entity.id
_entity.type
_entity.pdbx_description
1 polymer ?
#
loop_
_entity_poly.entity_id
_entity_poly.type
_entity_poly.pdbx_seq_one_letter_code
_entity_poly.pdbx_strand_id
1 'polypeptide(L)' 'TTGLTGLAVATNPHHTLGVLYGKIMRCLQKMPPDAAYQKAISGGQIEEVIQQAENELTLARKMLEWKPWEPLVQEPTPG' A
#
# COMPACT_ATOMS: atom_id res chain seq x y z
N THR A 1 -6.03 15.46 -9.98
CA THR A 1 -7.50 15.51 -9.81
C THR A 1 -8.07 14.18 -10.22
N THR A 2 -8.46 13.34 -9.27
CA THR A 2 -9.28 12.15 -9.53
C THR A 2 -10.69 12.65 -9.84
N GLY A 3 -11.15 12.51 -11.08
CA GLY A 3 -12.38 13.12 -11.62
C GLY A 3 -13.72 12.64 -11.03
N LEU A 4 -13.77 12.33 -9.74
CA LEU A 4 -14.97 11.98 -8.98
C LEU A 4 -15.21 13.12 -7.97
N THR A 5 -16.18 14.00 -8.25
CA THR A 5 -16.53 15.13 -7.39
C THR A 5 -17.04 14.66 -6.03
N GLY A 6 -16.42 15.14 -4.93
CA GLY A 6 -16.90 14.93 -3.55
C GLY A 6 -16.00 14.11 -2.62
N LEU A 7 -14.97 13.43 -3.15
CA LEU A 7 -13.98 12.74 -2.31
C LEU A 7 -12.75 13.62 -2.13
N ALA A 8 -12.52 14.10 -0.90
CA ALA A 8 -11.29 14.82 -0.57
C ALA A 8 -10.08 13.90 -0.84
N VAL A 9 -9.11 14.39 -1.61
CA VAL A 9 -7.87 13.67 -1.87
C VAL A 9 -7.19 13.43 -0.52
N ALA A 10 -7.11 12.16 -0.11
CA ALA A 10 -6.42 11.79 1.11
C ALA A 10 -4.95 12.21 0.98
N THR A 11 -4.47 13.06 1.89
CA THR A 11 -3.12 13.62 1.87
C THR A 11 -2.06 12.55 2.16
N ASN A 12 -2.45 11.50 2.89
CA ASN A 12 -1.61 10.33 3.14
C ASN A 12 -2.49 9.06 3.19
N PRO A 13 -2.94 8.56 2.01
CA PRO A 13 -3.91 7.49 1.92
C PRO A 13 -3.41 6.20 2.55
N HIS A 14 -2.10 5.90 2.43
CA HIS A 14 -1.52 4.66 2.93
C HIS A 14 -1.51 4.60 4.47
N HIS A 15 -1.14 5.69 5.13
CA HIS A 15 -1.18 5.74 6.59
C HIS A 15 -2.62 5.66 7.13
N THR A 16 -3.54 6.37 6.47
CA THR A 16 -4.96 6.36 6.85
C THR A 16 -5.57 4.97 6.67
N LEU A 17 -5.26 4.29 5.56
CA LEU A 17 -5.65 2.90 5.31
C LEU A 17 -5.08 1.97 6.37
N GLY A 18 -3.77 2.02 6.65
CA GLY A 18 -3.14 1.16 7.66
C GLY A 18 -3.79 1.30 9.05
N VAL A 19 -4.07 2.53 9.48
CA VAL A 19 -4.72 2.78 10.79
C VAL A 19 -6.17 2.29 10.81
N LEU A 20 -6.96 2.56 9.76
CA LEU A 20 -8.35 2.13 9.69
C LEU A 20 -8.47 0.61 9.60
N TYR A 21 -7.66 -0.03 8.77
CA TYR A 21 -7.63 -1.48 8.63
C TYR A 21 -7.12 -2.17 9.91
N GLY A 22 -6.10 -1.62 10.58
CA GLY A 22 -5.65 -2.13 11.88
C GLY A 22 -6.77 -2.09 12.94
N LYS A 23 -7.66 -1.09 12.90
CA LYS A 23 -8.85 -1.05 13.78
C LYS A 23 -9.87 -2.12 13.39
N ILE A 24 -10.14 -2.32 12.10
CA ILE A 24 -11.06 -3.33 11.60
C ILE A 24 -10.57 -4.74 11.95
N MET A 25 -9.27 -5.02 11.78
CA MET A 25 -8.65 -6.31 12.17
C MET A 25 -8.81 -6.60 13.65
N ARG A 26 -8.58 -5.60 14.52
CA ARG A 26 -8.82 -5.76 15.97
C ARG A 26 -10.28 -6.03 16.32
N CYS A 27 -11.22 -5.49 15.56
CA CYS A 27 -12.64 -5.81 15.73
C CYS A 27 -12.97 -7.23 15.25
N LEU A 28 -12.37 -7.67 14.14
CA LEU A 28 -12.56 -9.01 13.59
C LEU A 28 -11.93 -10.10 14.47
N GLN A 29 -10.82 -9.82 15.15
CA GLN A 29 -10.22 -10.73 16.13
C GLN A 29 -11.14 -11.04 17.32
N LYS A 30 -12.16 -10.20 17.57
CA LYS A 30 -13.17 -10.46 18.61
C LYS A 30 -14.32 -11.34 18.13
N MET A 31 -14.41 -11.60 16.82
CA MET A 31 -15.43 -12.47 16.23
C MET A 31 -14.92 -13.92 16.17
N PRO A 32 -15.82 -14.92 16.24
CA PRO A 32 -15.42 -16.31 16.11
C PRO A 32 -14.88 -16.61 14.70
N PRO A 33 -13.85 -17.49 14.59
CA PRO A 33 -13.16 -17.77 13.34
C PRO A 33 -13.97 -18.60 12.33
N ASP A 34 -15.15 -19.09 12.72
CA ASP A 34 -16.08 -19.80 11.86
C ASP A 34 -17.02 -18.86 11.08
N ALA A 35 -17.04 -17.57 11.44
CA ALA A 35 -17.86 -16.58 10.80
C ALA A 35 -17.43 -16.40 9.34
N ALA A 36 -18.36 -16.62 8.41
CA ALA A 36 -18.12 -16.47 6.97
C ALA A 36 -17.51 -15.11 6.60
N TYR A 37 -17.89 -14.05 7.34
CA TYR A 37 -17.36 -12.70 7.17
C TYR A 37 -15.87 -12.60 7.57
N GLN A 38 -15.46 -13.22 8.67
CA GLN A 38 -14.07 -13.22 9.13
C GLN A 38 -13.17 -14.02 8.17
N LYS A 39 -13.65 -15.17 7.68
CA LYS A 39 -12.96 -15.94 6.64
C LYS A 39 -12.80 -15.20 5.31
N ALA A 40 -13.82 -14.46 4.88
CA ALA A 40 -13.77 -13.69 3.64
C ALA A 40 -12.72 -12.57 3.71
N ILE A 41 -12.56 -11.96 4.88
CA ILE A 41 -11.65 -10.83 5.08
C ILE A 41 -10.22 -11.28 5.40
N SER A 42 -10.06 -12.34 6.19
CA SER A 42 -8.76 -12.99 6.46
C SER A 42 -8.29 -13.91 5.34
N GLY A 43 -8.98 -13.91 4.20
CA GLY A 43 -8.71 -14.78 3.04
C GLY A 43 -7.45 -14.39 2.23
N GLY A 44 -6.53 -13.59 2.78
CA GLY A 44 -5.22 -13.31 2.18
C GLY A 44 -5.17 -12.05 1.30
N GLN A 45 -6.28 -11.63 0.70
CA GLN A 45 -6.29 -10.45 -0.19
C GLN A 45 -5.94 -9.15 0.54
N ILE A 46 -6.30 -9.02 1.82
CA ILE A 46 -6.06 -7.78 2.58
C ILE A 46 -4.66 -7.76 3.17
N GLU A 47 -4.14 -8.90 3.62
CA GLU A 47 -2.74 -9.04 4.01
C GLU A 47 -1.80 -8.70 2.85
N GLU A 48 -2.13 -9.16 1.63
CA GLU A 48 -1.36 -8.88 0.43
C GLU A 48 -1.36 -7.38 0.08
N VAL A 49 -2.51 -6.70 0.18
CA VAL A 49 -2.60 -5.26 -0.09
C VAL A 49 -1.77 -4.44 0.90
N ILE A 50 -1.76 -4.83 2.19
CA ILE A 50 -0.93 -4.16 3.20
C ILE A 50 0.55 -4.40 2.90
N GLN A 51 0.93 -5.66 2.61
CA GLN A 51 2.31 -6.00 2.29
C GLN A 51 2.79 -5.27 1.03
N GLN A 52 1.93 -5.15 0.02
CA GLN A 52 2.22 -4.41 -1.20
C GLN A 52 2.41 -2.92 -0.92
N ALA A 53 1.56 -2.32 -0.08
CA ALA A 53 1.68 -0.91 0.29
C ALA A 53 2.99 -0.60 1.06
N GLU A 54 3.43 -1.50 1.94
CA GLU A 54 4.71 -1.39 2.64
C GLU A 54 5.91 -1.53 1.70
N ASN A 55 5.82 -2.48 0.76
CA ASN A 55 6.84 -2.68 -0.28
C ASN A 55 6.96 -1.45 -1.19
N GLU A 56 5.82 -0.91 -1.64
CA GLU A 56 5.78 0.31 -2.46
C GLU A 56 6.34 1.53 -1.72
N LEU A 57 6.05 1.68 -0.42
CA LEU A 57 6.62 2.78 0.38
C LEU A 57 8.15 2.65 0.50
N THR A 58 8.63 1.43 0.74
CA THR A 58 10.07 1.14 0.80
C THR A 58 10.74 1.40 -0.54
N LEU A 59 10.09 0.99 -1.63
CA LEU A 59 10.55 1.25 -2.99
C LEU A 59 10.60 2.75 -3.27
N ALA A 60 9.55 3.50 -2.96
CA ALA A 60 9.50 4.95 -3.16
C ALA A 60 10.62 5.68 -2.40
N ARG A 61 10.94 5.25 -1.16
CA ARG A 61 12.09 5.77 -0.40
C ARG A 61 13.42 5.47 -1.09
N LYS A 62 13.61 4.25 -1.59
CA LYS A 62 14.81 3.86 -2.34
C LYS A 62 14.91 4.60 -3.68
N MET A 63 13.79 4.87 -4.34
CA MET A 63 13.78 5.64 -5.59
C MET A 63 14.29 7.08 -5.37
N LEU A 64 14.06 7.70 -4.20
CA LEU A 64 14.66 9.01 -3.87
C LEU A 64 16.19 8.95 -3.75
N GLU A 65 16.73 7.83 -3.25
CA GLU A 65 18.17 7.61 -3.18
C GLU A 65 18.77 7.29 -4.55
N TRP A 66 18.12 6.40 -5.30
CA TRP A 66 18.59 5.90 -6.58
C TRP A 66 18.39 6.90 -7.73
N LYS A 67 17.47 7.85 -7.56
CA LYS A 67 17.09 8.86 -8.55
C LYS A 67 17.06 8.34 -10.00
N PRO A 68 16.29 7.27 -10.27
CA PRO A 68 16.29 6.59 -11.57
C PRO A 68 15.78 7.47 -12.73
N TRP A 69 15.25 8.64 -12.43
CA TRP A 69 14.83 9.66 -13.40
C TRP A 69 15.96 10.61 -13.82
N GLU A 70 17.13 10.57 -13.17
CA GLU A 70 18.31 11.29 -13.64
C GLU A 70 18.88 10.61 -14.90
N PRO A 71 19.47 11.37 -15.85
CA PRO A 71 20.09 10.81 -17.04
C PRO A 71 21.16 9.76 -16.69
N LEU A 72 21.35 8.78 -17.57
CA LEU A 72 22.33 7.71 -17.39
C LEU A 72 23.71 8.29 -17.07
N VAL A 73 24.32 7.81 -15.98
CA VAL A 73 25.65 8.26 -15.51
C VAL A 73 26.74 7.92 -16.53
N GLN A 74 26.54 6.90 -17.36
CA GLN A 74 27.47 6.51 -18.41
C GLN A 74 26.70 6.04 -19.66
N GLU A 75 26.94 6.68 -20.80
CA GLU A 75 26.53 6.14 -22.11
C GLU A 75 27.34 4.86 -22.40
N PRO A 76 26.74 3.83 -23.03
CA PRO A 76 27.44 2.58 -23.32
C PRO A 76 28.67 2.88 -24.18
N THR A 77 29.83 2.36 -23.76
CA THR A 77 31.10 2.55 -24.48
C THR A 77 30.92 2.10 -25.93
N PRO A 78 31.23 2.95 -26.93
CA PRO A 78 31.18 2.56 -28.33
C PRO A 78 32.13 1.38 -28.55
N GLY A 79 31.61 0.30 -29.13
CA GLY A 79 32.39 -0.89 -29.51
C GLY A 79 33.25 -0.67 -30.75
#